data_AF-A0A7S3ACT5-F1
#
_entry.id   AF-A0A7S3ACT5-F1
#
_cell.length_a   1.000
_cell.length_b   1.000
_cell.length_c   1.000
_cell.angle_alpha   90.00
_cell.angle_beta   90.00
_cell.angle_gamma   90.00
#
_symmetry.space_group_name_H-M   'P 1'
#
loop_
_entity.id
_entity.type
_entity.pdbx_description
1 polymer ?
#
loop_
_entity_poly.entity_id
_entity_poly.type
_entity_poly.pdbx_seq_one_letter_code
_entity_poly.pdbx_strand_id
1 'polypeptide(L)'
;MGKAGSKDALEEEPAILDVSGHGDSDLDDLDSIEVSQEARYEPPIDKILGEDLITSKEMGKIFELPGSALRVKALEHINLNHVNSTYPVRAGEFVIVRGPSGGGKTTLLNLLGLLDRPNGGELCVLGLDVHNETNDRILANFRLEKIGYVFQTFNLMSAMSAVENVELPMMMLNKIKRKDRRRRAVELLKRVGLEDRLEHLPSEVR
;
A
#
# COMPACT_ATOMS: atom_id res chain seq x y z
N MET A 1 -30.64 32.29 -13.11
CA MET A 1 -31.66 31.23 -13.06
C MET A 1 -31.10 30.01 -13.79
N GLY A 2 -30.96 28.86 -13.12
CA GLY A 2 -30.45 27.60 -13.71
C GLY A 2 -29.35 26.98 -12.87
N LYS A 3 -29.69 25.93 -12.11
CA LYS A 3 -28.93 25.31 -11.02
C LYS A 3 -27.69 24.54 -11.52
N ALA A 4 -26.55 24.74 -10.86
CA ALA A 4 -25.39 23.84 -10.90
C ALA A 4 -25.59 22.73 -9.87
N GLY A 5 -25.28 21.49 -10.27
CA GLY A 5 -25.36 20.31 -9.42
C GLY A 5 -24.23 20.23 -8.41
N SER A 6 -24.54 19.85 -7.18
CA SER A 6 -23.59 19.30 -6.22
C SER A 6 -23.75 17.79 -6.24
N LYS A 7 -22.69 17.10 -6.65
CA LYS A 7 -22.55 15.65 -6.53
C LYS A 7 -22.35 15.33 -5.05
N ASP A 8 -23.17 14.44 -4.52
CA ASP A 8 -22.90 13.71 -3.30
C ASP A 8 -21.64 12.86 -3.50
N ALA A 9 -20.55 13.24 -2.83
CA ALA A 9 -19.40 12.39 -2.65
C ALA A 9 -19.67 11.57 -1.39
N LEU A 10 -19.97 10.29 -1.58
CA LEU A 10 -20.04 9.31 -0.51
C LEU A 10 -18.62 9.10 0.03
N GLU A 11 -18.36 9.58 1.24
CA GLU A 11 -17.15 9.27 1.99
C GLU A 11 -17.21 7.79 2.41
N GLU A 12 -16.41 6.93 1.78
CA GLU A 12 -16.29 5.51 2.13
C GLU A 12 -15.34 5.34 3.32
N GLU A 13 -15.82 4.76 4.43
CA GLU A 13 -14.98 4.42 5.58
C GLU A 13 -14.33 3.02 5.42
N PRO A 14 -12.99 2.88 5.55
CA PRO A 14 -12.30 1.63 5.25
C PRO A 14 -12.08 0.71 6.47
N ALA A 15 -11.89 -0.59 6.20
CA ALA A 15 -11.46 -1.56 7.20
C ALA A 15 -10.09 -1.15 7.79
N ILE A 16 -10.02 -1.08 9.12
CA ILE A 16 -8.85 -0.63 9.88
C ILE A 16 -8.05 -1.85 10.32
N LEU A 17 -6.83 -1.97 9.82
CA LEU A 17 -5.83 -2.90 10.35
C LEU A 17 -5.00 -2.16 11.40
N ASP A 18 -5.16 -2.53 12.66
CA ASP A 18 -4.34 -2.07 13.79
C ASP A 18 -3.10 -2.97 13.92
N VAL A 19 -1.93 -2.35 13.99
CA VAL A 19 -0.61 -3.04 14.03
C VAL A 19 0.04 -2.99 15.41
N SER A 20 -0.70 -2.72 16.47
CA SER A 20 -0.16 -2.71 17.84
C SER A 20 -0.20 -4.09 18.51
N GLY A 21 0.98 -4.61 18.86
CA GLY A 21 1.15 -5.84 19.63
C GLY A 21 2.04 -5.61 20.87
N HIS A 22 1.43 -5.84 22.04
CA HIS A 22 2.00 -6.05 23.39
C HIS A 22 2.57 -4.86 24.21
N GLY A 23 1.95 -4.63 25.39
CA GLY A 23 2.62 -4.89 26.68
C GLY A 23 2.97 -3.70 27.58
N ASP A 24 2.18 -3.57 28.66
CA ASP A 24 2.43 -2.95 29.98
C ASP A 24 2.52 -1.42 30.15
N SER A 25 1.54 -0.86 30.85
CA SER A 25 1.72 -0.46 32.26
C SER A 25 0.43 0.05 32.89
N ASP A 26 0.29 -0.28 34.16
CA ASP A 26 -0.69 0.15 35.17
C ASP A 26 -1.29 1.55 34.93
N LEU A 27 -2.62 1.57 34.76
CA LEU A 27 -3.49 2.73 35.01
C LEU A 27 -4.82 2.18 35.55
N ASP A 28 -4.80 1.81 36.83
CA ASP A 28 -6.01 1.83 37.66
C ASP A 28 -6.55 3.28 37.69
N ASP A 29 -7.88 3.40 37.72
CA ASP A 29 -8.69 4.62 37.83
C ASP A 29 -9.14 5.31 36.53
N LEU A 30 -9.94 4.61 35.71
CA LEU A 30 -11.04 5.24 34.95
C LEU A 30 -12.27 4.32 34.94
N ASP A 31 -13.14 4.54 35.92
CA ASP A 31 -14.45 3.91 36.05
C ASP A 31 -15.34 4.15 34.80
N SER A 32 -15.85 3.04 34.27
CA SER A 32 -17.12 2.88 33.54
C SER A 32 -17.40 3.85 32.38
N ILE A 33 -16.87 3.53 31.20
CA ILE A 33 -17.53 3.87 29.93
C ILE A 33 -18.39 2.68 29.54
N GLU A 34 -19.71 2.82 29.60
CA GLU A 34 -20.66 1.85 29.05
C GLU A 34 -20.34 1.63 27.57
N VAL A 35 -19.87 0.43 27.23
CA VAL A 35 -19.69 -0.01 25.84
C VAL A 35 -21.08 -0.23 25.25
N SER A 36 -21.64 0.83 24.67
CA SER A 36 -22.86 0.76 23.87
C SER A 36 -22.64 -0.21 22.71
N GLN A 37 -23.48 -1.25 22.66
CA GLN A 37 -23.41 -2.37 21.74
C GLN A 37 -23.18 -1.93 20.28
N GLU A 38 -22.08 -2.43 19.72
CA GLU A 38 -21.82 -2.73 18.30
C GLU A 38 -22.60 -1.88 17.27
N ALA A 39 -22.09 -0.69 16.96
CA ALA A 39 -22.30 -0.12 15.64
C ALA A 39 -21.52 -0.97 14.62
N ARG A 40 -22.13 -2.08 14.16
CA ARG A 40 -21.61 -2.82 13.00
C ARG A 40 -21.77 -1.91 11.79
N TYR A 41 -20.66 -1.39 11.29
CA TYR A 41 -20.64 -0.76 9.98
C TYR A 41 -20.99 -1.82 8.94
N GLU A 42 -22.20 -1.73 8.39
CA GLU A 42 -22.59 -2.46 7.19
C GLU A 42 -22.24 -1.57 5.99
N PRO A 43 -21.16 -1.86 5.25
CA PRO A 43 -20.78 -1.05 4.11
C PRO A 43 -21.93 -1.01 3.11
N PRO A 44 -22.24 0.16 2.51
CA PRO A 44 -23.39 0.33 1.60
C PRO A 44 -23.26 -0.42 0.27
N ILE A 45 -22.20 -1.22 0.10
CA ILE A 45 -21.91 -2.02 -1.08
C ILE A 45 -21.61 -3.44 -0.61
N ASP A 46 -22.46 -4.40 -0.99
CA ASP A 46 -22.12 -5.83 -0.96
C ASP A 46 -21.03 -6.10 -1.99
N LYS A 47 -19.79 -5.83 -1.62
CA LYS A 47 -18.64 -6.08 -2.48
C LYS A 47 -18.27 -7.55 -2.35
N ILE A 48 -18.55 -8.32 -3.40
CA ILE A 48 -18.03 -9.68 -3.52
C ILE A 48 -16.51 -9.56 -3.68
N LEU A 49 -15.78 -9.78 -2.58
CA LEU A 49 -14.33 -9.86 -2.58
C LEU A 49 -13.89 -11.13 -3.32
N GLY A 50 -12.84 -11.01 -4.12
CA GLY A 50 -12.29 -12.14 -4.87
C GLY A 50 -11.38 -13.03 -4.02
N GLU A 51 -10.40 -13.64 -4.67
CA GLU A 51 -9.39 -14.49 -4.04
C GLU A 51 -8.46 -13.72 -3.09
N ASP A 52 -7.76 -14.45 -2.23
CA ASP A 52 -6.73 -13.90 -1.36
C ASP A 52 -5.52 -13.48 -2.20
N LEU A 53 -5.18 -12.20 -2.13
CA LEU A 53 -4.07 -11.61 -2.86
C LEU A 53 -2.82 -11.47 -1.99
N ILE A 54 -2.98 -11.26 -0.68
CA ILE A 54 -1.85 -11.11 0.23
C ILE A 54 -2.13 -11.93 1.49
N THR A 55 -1.24 -12.86 1.78
CA THR A 55 -1.27 -13.66 3.01
C THR A 55 0.08 -13.61 3.70
N SER A 56 0.07 -13.76 5.02
CA SER A 56 1.30 -13.90 5.80
C SER A 56 1.10 -14.76 7.02
N LYS A 57 2.18 -15.39 7.46
CA LYS A 57 2.23 -16.20 8.68
C LYS A 57 3.54 -15.93 9.41
N GLU A 58 3.45 -15.51 10.66
CA GLU A 58 4.61 -15.22 11.51
C GLU A 58 5.64 -14.27 10.86
N MET A 59 5.17 -13.37 10.00
CA MET A 59 6.05 -12.49 9.21
C MET A 59 6.69 -11.43 10.12
N GLY A 60 8.01 -11.27 9.98
CA GLY A 60 8.78 -10.31 10.77
C GLY A 60 9.84 -9.54 9.99
N LYS A 61 10.22 -8.36 10.52
CA LYS A 61 11.29 -7.52 9.98
C LYS A 61 12.17 -6.97 11.09
N ILE A 62 13.48 -7.12 10.91
CA ILE A 62 14.54 -6.59 11.76
C ILE A 62 15.49 -5.77 10.91
N PHE A 63 15.79 -4.55 11.36
CA PHE A 63 16.83 -3.71 10.78
C PHE A 63 18.07 -3.73 11.65
N GLU A 64 19.22 -3.89 10.99
CA GLU A 64 20.53 -3.73 11.61
C GLU A 64 21.06 -2.33 11.27
N LEU A 65 21.50 -1.58 12.27
CA LEU A 65 22.05 -0.25 12.07
C LEU A 65 23.51 -0.38 11.60
N PRO A 66 23.89 0.18 10.43
CA PRO A 66 25.27 0.12 9.95
C PRO A 66 26.25 0.68 10.99
N GLY A 67 27.25 -0.11 11.35
CA GLY A 67 28.26 0.28 12.36
C GLY A 67 27.83 0.07 13.82
N SER A 68 26.70 -0.58 14.08
CA SER A 68 26.24 -0.94 15.42
C SER A 68 25.82 -2.41 15.47
N ALA A 69 25.96 -3.04 16.64
CA ALA A 69 25.36 -4.35 16.92
C ALA A 69 23.86 -4.25 17.26
N LEU A 70 23.30 -3.02 17.29
CA LEU A 70 21.90 -2.79 17.62
C LEU A 70 20.98 -3.31 16.51
N ARG A 71 20.03 -4.15 16.91
CA ARG A 71 18.97 -4.69 16.07
C ARG A 71 17.64 -4.09 16.49
N VAL A 72 16.91 -3.53 15.53
CA VAL A 72 15.57 -2.96 15.76
C VAL A 72 14.54 -3.86 15.09
N LYS A 73 13.68 -4.48 15.88
CA LYS A 73 12.51 -5.21 15.37
C LYS A 73 11.45 -4.19 14.95
N ALA A 74 11.20 -4.08 13.65
CA ALA A 74 10.20 -3.17 13.10
C ALA A 74 8.82 -3.83 12.95
N LEU A 75 8.79 -5.14 12.76
CA LEU A 75 7.56 -5.95 12.67
C LEU A 75 7.82 -7.30 13.32
N GLU A 76 6.82 -7.80 14.05
CA GLU A 76 6.88 -9.07 14.78
C GLU A 76 5.52 -9.77 14.68
N HIS A 77 5.54 -11.06 14.35
CA HIS A 77 4.37 -11.94 14.30
C HIS A 77 3.18 -11.42 13.47
N ILE A 78 3.46 -10.79 12.33
CA ILE A 78 2.40 -10.32 11.43
C ILE A 78 1.76 -11.52 10.72
N ASN A 79 0.45 -11.65 10.92
CA ASN A 79 -0.36 -12.73 10.39
C ASN A 79 -1.53 -12.13 9.59
N LEU A 80 -1.64 -12.49 8.31
CA LEU A 80 -2.77 -12.13 7.44
C LEU A 80 -3.32 -13.45 6.89
N ASN A 81 -4.20 -14.10 7.65
CA ASN A 81 -4.71 -15.44 7.37
C ASN A 81 -6.06 -15.67 8.04
N HIS A 82 -6.80 -16.70 7.60
CA HIS A 82 -8.16 -16.95 8.11
C HIS A 82 -8.23 -17.52 9.54
N VAL A 83 -7.10 -17.64 10.25
CA VAL A 83 -7.04 -18.28 11.58
C VAL A 83 -7.12 -17.24 12.71
N ASN A 84 -6.59 -16.05 12.50
CA ASN A 84 -6.53 -14.99 13.50
C ASN A 84 -7.59 -13.91 13.24
N SER A 85 -7.75 -12.95 14.17
CA SER A 85 -8.61 -11.76 13.98
C SER A 85 -8.13 -10.80 12.87
N THR A 86 -7.15 -11.22 12.05
CA THR A 86 -6.53 -10.48 10.96
C THR A 86 -6.64 -11.27 9.65
N TYR A 87 -7.47 -10.77 8.73
CA TYR A 87 -7.77 -11.47 7.46
C TYR A 87 -6.71 -11.21 6.37
N PRO A 88 -6.60 -12.10 5.36
CA PRO A 88 -5.88 -11.82 4.12
C PRO A 88 -6.39 -10.57 3.43
N VAL A 89 -5.54 -9.92 2.63
CA VAL A 89 -6.01 -8.87 1.71
C VAL A 89 -6.54 -9.54 0.45
N ARG A 90 -7.78 -9.24 0.09
CA ARG A 90 -8.52 -9.91 -1.00
C ARG A 90 -8.65 -9.02 -2.23
N ALA A 91 -8.91 -9.65 -3.37
CA ALA A 91 -9.10 -8.92 -4.62
C ALA A 91 -10.32 -8.00 -4.55
N GLY A 92 -10.09 -6.72 -4.90
CA GLY A 92 -11.10 -5.67 -4.81
C GLY A 92 -11.27 -5.08 -3.42
N GLU A 93 -10.51 -5.51 -2.41
CA GLU A 93 -10.61 -4.95 -1.07
C GLU A 93 -9.94 -3.56 -0.97
N PHE A 94 -10.51 -2.70 -0.13
CA PHE A 94 -9.90 -1.42 0.23
C PHE A 94 -9.50 -1.45 1.71
N VAL A 95 -8.19 -1.53 1.97
CA VAL A 95 -7.63 -1.71 3.30
C VAL A 95 -6.94 -0.44 3.75
N ILE A 96 -7.22 0.00 4.98
CA ILE A 96 -6.43 1.02 5.65
C ILE A 96 -5.57 0.39 6.74
N VAL A 97 -4.30 0.77 6.76
CA VAL A 97 -3.38 0.48 7.87
C VAL A 97 -3.30 1.71 8.77
N ARG A 98 -3.74 1.61 10.04
CA ARG A 98 -3.61 2.67 11.04
C ARG A 98 -2.68 2.25 12.17
N GLY A 99 -2.18 3.22 12.93
CA GLY A 99 -1.30 2.99 14.07
C GLY A 99 -0.36 4.16 14.36
N PRO A 100 0.34 4.17 15.50
CA PRO A 100 1.20 5.27 15.93
C PRO A 100 2.39 5.49 14.96
N SER A 101 2.94 6.70 14.95
CA SER A 101 4.20 6.96 14.24
C SER A 101 5.29 6.04 14.77
N GLY A 102 6.08 5.43 13.88
CA GLY A 102 7.08 4.42 14.25
C GLY A 102 6.53 2.99 14.45
N GLY A 103 5.21 2.76 14.43
CA GLY A 103 4.60 1.43 14.57
C GLY A 103 4.75 0.49 13.36
N GLY A 104 5.80 0.63 12.55
CA GLY A 104 6.10 -0.32 11.47
C GLY A 104 5.22 -0.23 10.22
N LYS A 105 4.24 0.68 10.11
CA LYS A 105 3.33 0.78 8.94
C LYS A 105 4.05 0.87 7.60
N THR A 106 5.05 1.75 7.48
CA THR A 106 5.85 1.89 6.25
C THR A 106 6.64 0.61 5.99
N THR A 107 7.17 -0.03 7.03
CA THR A 107 7.84 -1.33 6.92
C THR A 107 6.89 -2.40 6.41
N LEU A 108 5.65 -2.45 6.91
CA LEU A 108 4.62 -3.38 6.46
C LEU A 108 4.30 -3.14 4.98
N LEU A 109 4.03 -1.90 4.58
CA LEU A 109 3.75 -1.56 3.18
C LEU A 109 4.94 -1.88 2.26
N ASN A 110 6.18 -1.72 2.73
CA ASN A 110 7.36 -2.10 1.97
C ASN A 110 7.45 -3.62 1.77
N LEU A 111 7.12 -4.42 2.79
CA LEU A 111 7.06 -5.88 2.66
C LEU A 111 5.93 -6.29 1.72
N LEU A 112 4.71 -5.79 1.90
CA LEU A 112 3.55 -6.13 1.07
C LEU A 112 3.73 -5.67 -0.39
N GLY A 113 4.42 -4.55 -0.60
CA GLY A 113 4.81 -4.09 -1.93
C GLY A 113 5.96 -4.88 -2.55
N LEU A 114 6.69 -5.68 -1.76
CA LEU A 114 7.93 -6.34 -2.17
C LEU A 114 9.09 -5.36 -2.44
N LEU A 115 9.08 -4.16 -1.83
CA LEU A 115 10.27 -3.28 -1.79
C LEU A 115 11.33 -3.82 -0.82
N ASP A 116 10.92 -4.70 0.09
CA ASP A 116 11.77 -5.34 1.06
C ASP A 116 11.33 -6.81 1.26
N ARG A 117 12.13 -7.59 1.99
CA ARG A 117 11.88 -9.00 2.30
C ARG A 117 11.70 -9.21 3.79
N PRO A 118 10.84 -10.16 4.19
CA PRO A 118 10.76 -10.56 5.58
C PRO A 118 12.09 -11.22 6.01
N ASN A 119 12.45 -11.05 7.28
CA ASN A 119 13.59 -11.76 7.86
C ASN A 119 13.23 -13.19 8.31
N GLY A 120 11.94 -13.48 8.43
CA GLY A 120 11.40 -14.79 8.80
C GLY A 120 9.89 -14.83 8.61
N GLY A 121 9.30 -16.02 8.77
CA GLY A 121 7.91 -16.28 8.46
C GLY A 121 7.64 -16.48 6.97
N GLU A 122 6.37 -16.47 6.62
CA GLU A 122 5.87 -16.68 5.26
C GLU A 122 5.14 -15.42 4.79
N LEU A 123 5.40 -14.99 3.56
CA LEU A 123 4.69 -13.91 2.88
C LEU A 123 4.37 -14.36 1.45
N CYS A 124 3.09 -14.33 1.09
CA CYS A 124 2.64 -14.57 -0.28
C CYS A 124 1.97 -13.30 -0.81
N VAL A 125 2.39 -12.82 -1.98
CA VAL A 125 1.83 -11.63 -2.64
C VAL A 125 1.48 -11.97 -4.08
N LEU A 126 0.20 -11.92 -4.41
CA LEU A 126 -0.37 -12.20 -5.73
C LEU A 126 0.09 -13.57 -6.26
N GLY A 127 0.13 -14.57 -5.37
CA GLY A 127 0.58 -15.95 -5.65
C GLY A 127 2.10 -16.15 -5.70
N LEU A 128 2.90 -15.12 -5.39
CA LEU A 128 4.35 -15.23 -5.27
C LEU A 128 4.76 -15.38 -3.80
N ASP A 129 5.37 -16.52 -3.46
CA ASP A 129 6.01 -16.72 -2.16
C ASP A 129 7.33 -15.96 -2.06
N VAL A 130 7.48 -15.19 -0.98
CA VAL A 130 8.62 -14.30 -0.75
C VAL A 130 9.28 -14.64 0.58
N HIS A 131 10.58 -14.91 0.49
CA HIS A 131 11.46 -15.21 1.62
C HIS A 131 12.67 -14.27 1.58
N ASN A 132 13.51 -14.36 2.61
CA ASN A 132 14.68 -13.50 2.76
C ASN A 132 15.69 -13.70 1.61
N GLU A 133 15.75 -14.90 1.03
CA GLU A 133 16.66 -15.28 -0.05
C GLU A 133 16.08 -15.03 -1.45
N THR A 134 14.83 -14.56 -1.57
CA THR A 134 14.17 -14.37 -2.87
C THR A 134 14.92 -13.34 -3.72
N ASN A 135 15.27 -13.71 -4.95
CA ASN A 135 16.11 -12.90 -5.83
C ASN A 135 15.51 -11.50 -6.10
N ASP A 136 16.33 -10.46 -5.94
CA ASP A 136 15.91 -9.06 -6.14
C ASP A 136 15.36 -8.76 -7.53
N ARG A 137 15.96 -9.35 -8.57
CA ARG A 137 15.53 -9.16 -9.95
C ARG A 137 14.15 -9.75 -10.19
N ILE A 138 13.81 -10.86 -9.52
CA ILE A 138 12.46 -11.46 -9.58
C ILE A 138 11.45 -10.49 -8.96
N LEU A 139 11.74 -9.98 -7.76
CA LEU A 139 10.88 -9.03 -7.08
C LEU A 139 10.72 -7.72 -7.89
N ALA A 140 11.81 -7.19 -8.45
CA ALA A 140 11.77 -5.98 -9.26
C ALA A 140 10.89 -6.13 -10.51
N ASN A 141 11.01 -7.25 -11.22
CA ASN A 141 10.16 -7.54 -12.38
C ASN A 141 8.70 -7.74 -11.97
N PHE A 142 8.46 -8.40 -10.84
CA PHE A 142 7.11 -8.61 -10.32
C PHE A 142 6.44 -7.29 -9.95
N ARG A 143 7.14 -6.41 -9.22
CA ARG A 143 6.66 -5.05 -8.90
C ARG A 143 6.28 -4.30 -10.16
N LEU A 144 7.15 -4.31 -11.17
CA LEU A 144 6.91 -3.61 -12.43
C LEU A 144 5.65 -4.09 -13.17
N GLU A 145 5.28 -5.36 -13.02
CA GLU A 145 4.13 -5.94 -13.70
C GLU A 145 2.82 -5.87 -12.89
N LYS A 146 2.92 -5.98 -11.55
CA LYS A 146 1.76 -6.29 -10.70
C LYS A 146 1.44 -5.23 -9.66
N ILE A 147 2.37 -4.34 -9.33
CA ILE A 147 2.26 -3.44 -8.17
C ILE A 147 2.43 -1.98 -8.61
N GLY A 148 1.45 -1.14 -8.30
CA GLY A 148 1.53 0.31 -8.44
C GLY A 148 1.79 0.98 -7.10
N TYR A 149 2.72 1.94 -7.07
CA TYR A 149 3.04 2.71 -5.87
C TYR A 149 2.59 4.15 -5.99
N VAL A 150 2.00 4.65 -4.91
CA VAL A 150 1.76 6.07 -4.69
C VAL A 150 2.45 6.46 -3.39
N PHE A 151 3.40 7.38 -3.48
CA PHE A 151 4.22 7.81 -2.36
C PHE A 151 3.67 9.11 -1.76
N GLN A 152 3.90 9.33 -0.47
CA GLN A 152 3.53 10.58 0.20
C GLN A 152 4.27 11.79 -0.39
N THR A 153 5.55 11.63 -0.72
CA THR A 153 6.33 12.60 -1.48
C THR A 153 6.43 12.14 -2.93
N PHE A 154 6.28 13.07 -3.88
CA PHE A 154 6.35 12.77 -5.31
C PHE A 154 7.75 12.22 -5.69
N ASN A 155 7.85 10.89 -5.86
CA ASN A 155 9.07 10.20 -6.26
C ASN A 155 9.23 10.20 -7.80
N LEU A 156 9.17 11.40 -8.39
CA LEU A 156 9.27 11.61 -9.84
C LEU A 156 10.71 11.89 -10.25
N MET A 157 11.08 11.45 -11.45
CA MET A 157 12.33 11.83 -12.09
C MET A 157 12.28 13.31 -12.46
N SER A 158 13.08 14.13 -11.78
CA SER A 158 13.06 15.59 -11.90
C SER A 158 13.43 16.11 -13.29
N ALA A 159 14.24 15.35 -14.04
CA ALA A 159 14.68 15.68 -15.39
C ALA A 159 13.72 15.20 -16.49
N MET A 160 12.55 14.67 -16.13
CA MET A 160 11.56 14.11 -17.07
C MET A 160 10.24 14.85 -16.90
N SER A 161 9.51 15.06 -18.00
CA SER A 161 8.16 15.63 -17.93
C SER A 161 7.16 14.68 -17.28
N ALA A 162 5.95 15.16 -16.99
CA ALA A 162 4.88 14.32 -16.45
C ALA A 162 4.57 13.13 -17.37
N VAL A 163 4.47 13.35 -18.68
CA VAL A 163 4.23 12.26 -19.64
C VAL A 163 5.40 11.26 -19.68
N GLU A 164 6.64 11.74 -19.62
CA GLU A 164 7.82 10.88 -19.62
C GLU A 164 7.91 10.03 -18.34
N ASN A 165 7.59 10.59 -17.17
CA ASN A 165 7.53 9.86 -15.91
C ASN A 165 6.49 8.73 -15.97
N VAL A 166 5.32 8.97 -16.57
CA VAL A 166 4.29 7.94 -16.75
C VAL A 166 4.67 6.91 -17.81
N GLU A 167 5.44 7.30 -18.84
CA GLU A 167 5.96 6.39 -19.86
C GLU A 167 7.04 5.43 -19.34
N LEU A 168 7.83 5.85 -18.35
CA LEU A 168 9.03 5.15 -17.91
C LEU A 168 8.75 3.68 -17.49
N PRO A 169 7.76 3.37 -16.63
CA PRO A 169 7.45 1.97 -16.29
C PRO A 169 7.01 1.15 -17.52
N MET A 170 6.26 1.73 -18.45
CA MET A 170 5.84 1.05 -19.68
C MET A 170 7.02 0.76 -20.60
N MET A 171 8.03 1.63 -20.62
CA MET A 171 9.27 1.41 -21.34
C MET A 171 10.08 0.27 -20.73
N MET A 172 10.20 0.23 -19.41
CA MET A 172 10.91 -0.83 -18.69
C MET A 172 10.25 -2.20 -18.88
N LEU A 173 8.91 -2.26 -18.84
CA LEU A 173 8.16 -3.51 -19.02
C LEU A 173 8.22 -4.03 -20.46
N ASN A 174 8.46 -3.13 -21.42
CA ASN A 174 8.62 -3.42 -22.85
C ASN A 174 7.49 -4.26 -23.50
N LYS A 175 6.26 -4.21 -22.94
CA LYS A 175 5.06 -4.88 -23.49
C LYS A 175 4.26 -4.01 -24.45
N ILE A 176 4.52 -2.70 -24.49
CA ILE A 176 3.80 -1.73 -25.31
C ILE A 176 4.76 -1.08 -26.30
N LYS A 177 4.37 -1.03 -27.58
CA LYS A 177 5.15 -0.38 -28.65
C LYS A 177 5.38 1.09 -28.31
N ARG A 178 6.54 1.63 -28.69
CA ARG A 178 6.96 3.01 -28.38
C ARG A 178 5.88 4.06 -28.69
N LYS A 179 5.23 3.98 -29.86
CA LYS A 179 4.18 4.93 -30.26
C LYS A 179 2.92 4.85 -29.39
N ASP A 180 2.59 3.67 -28.89
CA ASP A 180 1.39 3.45 -28.07
C ASP A 180 1.62 3.83 -26.58
N ARG A 181 2.88 3.85 -26.12
CA ARG A 181 3.24 4.26 -24.75
C ARG A 181 2.85 5.71 -24.46
N ARG A 182 3.26 6.64 -25.33
CA ARG A 182 2.93 8.06 -25.18
C ARG A 182 1.44 8.31 -25.20
N ARG A 183 0.72 7.68 -26.14
CA ARG A 183 -0.74 7.78 -26.20
C ARG A 183 -1.38 7.33 -24.88
N ARG A 184 -0.95 6.19 -24.34
CA ARG A 184 -1.45 5.67 -23.05
C ARG A 184 -1.09 6.57 -21.88
N ALA A 185 0.12 7.10 -21.83
CA ALA A 185 0.55 8.02 -20.77
C ALA A 185 -0.31 9.29 -20.75
N VAL A 186 -0.55 9.89 -21.92
CA VAL A 186 -1.44 11.04 -22.06
C VAL A 186 -2.87 10.71 -21.62
N GLU A 187 -3.40 9.55 -22.00
CA GLU A 187 -4.73 9.12 -21.57
C GLU A 187 -4.84 8.97 -20.04
N LEU A 188 -3.82 8.39 -19.41
CA LEU A 188 -3.78 8.24 -17.95
C LEU A 188 -3.70 9.60 -17.24
N LEU A 189 -2.85 10.51 -17.74
CA LEU A 189 -2.74 11.87 -17.20
C LEU A 189 -4.05 12.65 -17.34
N LYS A 190 -4.78 12.48 -18.45
CA LYS A 190 -6.13 13.05 -18.63
C LYS A 190 -7.12 12.54 -17.59
N ARG A 191 -7.13 11.22 -17.31
CA ARG A 191 -8.04 10.61 -16.33
C ARG A 191 -7.85 11.16 -14.91
N VAL A 192 -6.65 11.63 -14.58
CA VAL A 192 -6.34 12.26 -13.28
C VAL A 192 -6.34 13.79 -13.33
N GLY A 193 -6.80 14.40 -14.42
CA GLY A 193 -6.95 15.86 -14.53
C GLY A 193 -5.65 16.63 -14.79
N LEU A 194 -4.61 16.00 -15.33
CA LEU A 194 -3.29 16.60 -15.59
C LEU A 194 -3.01 16.86 -17.08
N GLU A 195 -4.06 17.10 -17.86
CA GLU A 195 -3.97 17.23 -19.32
C GLU A 195 -3.28 18.50 -19.82
N ASP A 196 -3.32 19.57 -19.03
CA ASP A 196 -2.60 20.81 -19.32
C ASP A 196 -1.13 20.76 -18.86
N ARG A 197 -0.75 19.69 -18.13
CA ARG A 197 0.58 19.57 -17.48
C ARG A 197 1.48 18.50 -18.09
N LEU A 198 1.15 17.97 -19.27
CA LEU A 198 1.84 16.82 -19.88
C LEU A 198 3.36 16.99 -20.01
N GLU A 199 3.81 18.15 -20.50
CA GLU A 199 5.23 18.42 -20.77
C GLU A 199 5.94 19.15 -19.61
N HIS A 200 5.24 19.42 -18.51
CA HIS A 200 5.85 20.13 -17.38
C HIS A 200 6.78 19.20 -16.59
N LEU A 201 7.90 19.75 -16.15
CA LEU A 201 8.80 19.11 -15.20
C LEU A 201 8.18 19.13 -13.79
N PRO A 202 8.52 18.17 -12.92
CA PRO A 202 8.02 18.17 -11.54
C PRO A 202 8.24 19.48 -10.78
N SER A 203 9.31 20.22 -11.08
CA SER A 203 9.60 21.53 -10.47
C SER A 203 8.65 22.65 -10.89
N GLU A 204 7.97 22.50 -12.03
CA GLU A 204 7.04 23.47 -12.60
C GLU A 204 5.60 23.20 -12.16
N VAL A 205 5.35 22.01 -11.61
CA VAL A 205 4.07 21.61 -11.04
C VAL A 205 4.08 21.97 -9.54
N ARG A 206 3.80 23.24 -9.25
CA ARG A 206 3.35 23.66 -7.91
C ARG A 206 1.82 23.66 -7.83
#